data_AF-A0A7L9C7S8-F1
#
_entry.id   AF-A0A7L9C7S8-F1
#
_cell.length_a   1.000
_cell.length_b   1.000
_cell.length_c   1.000
_cell.angle_alpha   90.00
_cell.angle_beta   90.00
_cell.angle_gamma   90.00
#
_symmetry.space_group_name_H-M   'P 1'
#
loop_
_entity.id
_entity.type
_entity.pdbx_description
1 polymer ?
#
loop_
_entity_poly.entity_id
_entity_poly.type
_entity_poly.pdbx_seq_one_letter_code
_entity_poly.pdbx_strand_id
1 'polypeptide(L)'
;MLVFPGGEPLLWEGLEGFLDFAMEKGFSTSITTNGTLLTAKKAVRLHKRVGIVAVSVDGPPEDHAEIRRSTTAFISMKHGLSALRDAGVPFTLAFTLTRYNADRLRWLYEFANEEGAVGIHVHPLSGIGSAGIFLSAAIPDNVEFKVASWLLALLVCNNGSGVPVITFDAIPRAVCRAELLANARGRC
;
A
#
# COMPACT_ATOMS: atom_id res chain seq x y z
N MET A 1 8.70 -11.68 -8.77
CA MET A 1 7.89 -11.37 -7.59
C MET A 1 6.42 -11.45 -7.97
N LEU A 2 5.64 -12.27 -7.27
CA LEU A 2 4.19 -12.36 -7.42
C LEU A 2 3.52 -11.49 -6.37
N VAL A 3 2.69 -10.55 -6.84
CA VAL A 3 1.96 -9.61 -5.98
C VAL A 3 0.51 -10.04 -5.88
N PHE A 4 -0.06 -9.98 -4.67
CA PHE A 4 -1.49 -10.12 -4.42
C PHE A 4 -2.13 -8.75 -4.18
N PRO A 5 -2.68 -8.09 -5.23
CA PRO A 5 -3.13 -6.70 -5.14
C PRO A 5 -4.61 -6.52 -4.78
N GLY A 6 -5.43 -7.59 -4.72
CA GLY A 6 -6.89 -7.47 -4.67
C GLY A 6 -7.56 -8.20 -3.53
N GLY A 7 -8.70 -7.66 -3.07
CA GLY A 7 -9.46 -8.18 -1.94
C GLY A 7 -8.71 -8.05 -0.61
N GLU A 8 -9.08 -8.88 0.36
CA GLU A 8 -8.30 -9.08 1.58
C GLU A 8 -7.72 -10.50 1.56
N PRO A 9 -6.43 -10.68 1.22
CA PRO A 9 -5.85 -12.00 1.02
C PRO A 9 -5.88 -12.87 2.29
N LEU A 10 -5.89 -12.25 3.47
CA LEU A 10 -5.93 -12.97 4.75
C LEU A 10 -7.30 -13.62 5.06
N LEU A 11 -8.30 -13.42 4.21
CA LEU A 11 -9.58 -14.16 4.21
C LEU A 11 -9.53 -15.41 3.33
N TRP A 12 -8.57 -15.52 2.43
CA TRP A 12 -8.49 -16.66 1.51
C TRP A 12 -7.81 -17.85 2.16
N GLU A 13 -8.55 -18.94 2.35
CA GLU A 13 -8.05 -20.17 2.99
C GLU A 13 -6.88 -20.81 2.23
N GLY A 14 -6.83 -20.62 0.90
CA GLY A 14 -5.76 -21.16 0.04
C GLY A 14 -4.45 -20.37 0.05
N LEU A 15 -4.37 -19.25 0.78
CA LEU A 15 -3.22 -18.33 0.71
C LEU A 15 -1.90 -19.03 1.06
N GLU A 16 -1.85 -19.75 2.17
CA GLU A 16 -0.60 -20.37 2.64
C GLU A 16 -0.10 -21.44 1.67
N GLY A 17 -1.00 -22.30 1.18
CA GLY A 17 -0.67 -23.32 0.18
C GLY A 17 -0.20 -22.73 -1.15
N PHE A 18 -0.80 -21.61 -1.58
CA PHE A 18 -0.30 -20.89 -2.74
C PHE A 18 1.10 -20.32 -2.51
N LEU A 19 1.33 -19.66 -1.37
CA LEU A 19 2.62 -19.05 -1.06
C LEU A 19 3.72 -20.12 -1.03
N ASP A 20 3.43 -21.27 -0.42
CA ASP A 20 4.33 -22.42 -0.39
C ASP A 20 4.65 -22.92 -1.81
N PHE A 21 3.64 -23.08 -2.66
CA PHE A 21 3.83 -23.47 -4.06
C PHE A 21 4.65 -22.45 -4.86
N ALA A 22 4.37 -21.15 -4.70
CA ALA A 22 5.09 -20.10 -5.39
C ALA A 22 6.58 -20.08 -5.02
N MET A 23 6.90 -20.25 -3.73
CA MET A 23 8.28 -20.37 -3.25
C MET A 23 8.98 -21.61 -3.80
N GLU A 24 8.30 -22.77 -3.83
CA GLU A 24 8.85 -23.99 -4.42
C GLU A 24 9.24 -23.80 -5.89
N LYS A 25 8.49 -22.97 -6.63
CA LYS A 25 8.79 -22.59 -8.01
C LYS A 25 9.82 -21.46 -8.15
N GLY A 26 10.42 -21.01 -7.06
CA GLY A 26 11.47 -19.98 -7.04
C GLY A 26 10.94 -18.55 -7.15
N PHE A 27 9.63 -18.32 -6.97
CA PHE A 27 9.08 -16.97 -6.94
C PHE A 27 9.18 -16.36 -5.54
N SER A 28 9.63 -15.10 -5.48
CA SER A 28 9.34 -14.23 -4.33
C SER A 28 7.88 -13.77 -4.37
N THR A 29 7.26 -13.62 -3.21
CA THR A 29 5.84 -13.24 -3.08
C THR A 29 5.69 -11.97 -2.23
N SER A 30 4.64 -11.22 -2.49
CA SER A 30 4.20 -10.11 -1.64
C SER A 30 2.68 -10.07 -1.54
N ILE A 31 2.18 -9.65 -0.38
CA ILE A 31 0.74 -9.49 -0.15
C ILE A 31 0.41 -8.04 0.16
N THR A 32 -0.74 -7.56 -0.32
CA THR A 32 -1.31 -6.27 0.09
C THR A 32 -2.54 -6.55 0.96
N THR A 33 -2.58 -5.98 2.17
CA THR A 33 -3.65 -6.23 3.15
C THR A 33 -4.08 -4.94 3.83
N ASN A 34 -5.33 -4.87 4.27
CA ASN A 34 -5.79 -3.78 5.13
C ASN A 34 -5.24 -3.87 6.58
N GLY A 35 -4.57 -4.96 6.92
CA GLY A 35 -3.91 -5.17 8.20
C GLY A 35 -4.83 -5.52 9.37
N THR A 36 -6.15 -5.38 9.22
CA THR A 36 -7.13 -5.61 10.31
C THR A 36 -7.20 -7.06 10.76
N LEU A 37 -6.82 -8.01 9.89
CA LEU A 37 -6.82 -9.44 10.16
C LEU A 37 -5.44 -10.00 10.49
N LEU A 38 -4.41 -9.16 10.60
CA LEU A 38 -3.06 -9.60 10.94
C LEU A 38 -2.98 -9.86 12.46
N THR A 39 -3.01 -11.13 12.83
CA THR A 39 -2.74 -11.57 14.20
C THR A 39 -1.30 -12.08 14.32
N ALA A 40 -0.77 -12.19 15.55
CA ALA A 40 0.54 -12.81 15.79
C ALA A 40 0.66 -14.21 15.13
N LYS A 41 -0.39 -15.04 15.24
CA LYS A 41 -0.43 -16.36 14.58
C LYS A 41 -0.33 -16.24 13.06
N LYS A 42 -1.04 -15.30 12.43
CA LYS A 42 -0.97 -15.09 10.98
C LYS A 42 0.39 -14.54 10.57
N ALA A 43 0.95 -13.58 11.30
CA ALA A 43 2.28 -13.03 11.02
C ALA A 43 3.37 -14.11 11.05
N VAL A 44 3.36 -14.99 12.05
CA VAL A 44 4.28 -16.15 12.11
C VAL A 44 4.11 -17.08 10.90
N ARG A 45 2.88 -17.29 10.42
CA ARG A 45 2.65 -18.10 9.21
C ARG A 45 3.14 -17.41 7.94
N LEU A 46 3.09 -16.08 7.87
CA LEU A 46 3.64 -15.33 6.73
C LEU A 46 5.17 -15.25 6.76
N HIS A 47 5.79 -15.41 7.93
CA HIS A 47 7.25 -15.39 8.06
C HIS A 47 7.90 -16.43 7.14
N LYS A 48 8.94 -15.99 6.41
CA LYS A 48 9.64 -16.72 5.32
C LYS A 48 8.80 -17.06 4.10
N ARG A 49 7.46 -17.02 4.18
CA ARG A 49 6.55 -17.26 3.04
C ARG A 49 6.37 -16.05 2.15
N VAL A 50 6.50 -14.87 2.73
CA VAL A 50 6.28 -13.59 2.06
C VAL A 50 7.55 -12.76 2.18
N GLY A 51 8.02 -12.26 1.04
CA GLY A 51 9.20 -11.40 0.99
C GLY A 51 8.93 -10.00 1.53
N ILE A 52 7.71 -9.49 1.35
CA ILE A 52 7.27 -8.20 1.91
C ILE A 52 5.74 -8.11 2.02
N VAL A 53 5.24 -7.50 3.10
CA VAL A 53 3.81 -7.22 3.30
C VAL A 53 3.54 -5.74 3.07
N ALA A 54 2.66 -5.38 2.14
CA ALA A 54 2.17 -4.02 1.98
C ALA A 54 0.92 -3.82 2.83
N VAL A 55 1.01 -3.01 3.87
CA VAL A 55 -0.10 -2.72 4.78
C VAL A 55 -0.70 -1.37 4.42
N SER A 56 -1.99 -1.39 4.14
CA SER A 56 -2.78 -0.24 3.75
C SER A 56 -2.98 0.74 4.92
N VAL A 57 -2.58 2.00 4.74
CA VAL A 57 -2.80 3.11 5.69
C VAL A 57 -3.11 4.38 4.91
N ASP A 58 -4.18 5.09 5.26
CA ASP A 58 -4.71 6.18 4.41
C ASP A 58 -4.62 7.56 5.06
N GLY A 59 -3.90 7.65 6.17
CA GLY A 59 -3.69 8.88 6.92
C GLY A 59 -3.71 8.64 8.44
N PRO A 60 -3.68 9.74 9.21
CA PRO A 60 -3.94 9.72 10.66
C PRO A 60 -5.24 8.96 11.00
N PRO A 61 -5.44 8.60 12.28
CA PRO A 61 -6.56 7.75 12.69
C PRO A 61 -7.93 8.19 12.17
N GLU A 62 -8.22 9.48 12.17
CA GLU A 62 -9.49 10.05 11.68
C GLU A 62 -9.64 9.90 10.16
N ASP A 63 -8.65 10.35 9.38
CA ASP A 63 -8.62 10.21 7.92
C ASP A 63 -8.74 8.74 7.48
N HIS A 64 -8.01 7.84 8.14
CA HIS A 64 -8.09 6.41 7.84
C HIS A 64 -9.45 5.83 8.18
N ALA A 65 -10.06 6.22 9.31
CA ALA A 65 -11.39 5.77 9.69
C ALA A 65 -12.46 6.25 8.69
N GLU A 66 -12.35 7.48 8.19
CA GLU A 66 -13.23 8.04 7.16
C GLU A 66 -13.12 7.26 5.84
N ILE A 67 -11.90 7.11 5.33
CA ILE A 67 -11.63 6.42 4.06
C ILE A 67 -12.05 4.94 4.14
N ARG A 68 -11.77 4.27 5.25
CA ARG A 68 -12.12 2.85 5.48
C ARG A 68 -13.55 2.64 5.94
N ARG A 69 -14.29 3.72 6.25
CA ARG A 69 -15.62 3.68 6.87
C ARG A 69 -15.66 2.77 8.10
N SER A 70 -14.63 2.86 8.93
CA SER A 70 -14.45 2.00 10.11
C SER A 70 -13.59 2.68 11.16
N THR A 71 -14.21 3.00 12.31
CA THR A 71 -13.53 3.65 13.45
C THR A 71 -12.50 2.76 14.14
N THR A 72 -12.53 1.45 13.89
CA THR A 72 -11.61 0.47 14.50
C THR A 72 -10.50 0.01 13.56
N ALA A 73 -10.55 0.38 12.27
CA ALA A 73 -9.60 -0.08 11.26
C ALA A 73 -8.16 0.32 11.59
N PHE A 74 -7.94 1.58 12.00
CA PHE A 74 -6.60 2.07 12.32
C PHE A 74 -5.96 1.30 13.48
N ILE A 75 -6.70 1.11 14.57
CA ILE A 75 -6.21 0.38 15.76
C ILE A 75 -5.91 -1.08 15.40
N SER A 76 -6.81 -1.71 14.64
CA SER A 76 -6.65 -3.11 14.21
C SER A 76 -5.44 -3.28 13.30
N MET A 77 -5.25 -2.36 12.35
CA MET A 77 -4.08 -2.30 11.48
C MET A 77 -2.79 -2.11 12.30
N LYS A 78 -2.78 -1.21 13.29
CA LYS A 78 -1.62 -0.98 14.17
C LYS A 78 -1.24 -2.23 14.98
N HIS A 79 -2.22 -2.98 15.50
CA HIS A 79 -1.95 -4.28 16.12
C HIS A 79 -1.34 -5.27 15.11
N GLY A 80 -1.81 -5.24 13.86
CA GLY A 80 -1.24 -6.00 12.76
C GLY A 80 0.22 -5.67 12.46
N LEU A 81 0.58 -4.37 12.46
CA LEU A 81 1.96 -3.93 12.31
C LEU A 81 2.86 -4.45 13.43
N SER A 82 2.38 -4.42 14.68
CA SER A 82 3.11 -5.01 15.82
C SER A 82 3.34 -6.50 15.61
N ALA A 83 2.33 -7.25 15.18
CA ALA A 83 2.46 -8.68 14.91
C ALA A 83 3.50 -8.98 13.81
N LEU A 84 3.57 -8.15 12.76
CA LEU A 84 4.58 -8.30 11.70
C LEU A 84 5.99 -8.04 12.25
N ARG A 85 6.18 -6.98 13.04
CA ARG A 85 7.47 -6.69 13.70
C ARG A 85 7.92 -7.84 14.59
N ASP A 86 7.05 -8.32 15.47
CA ASP A 86 7.37 -9.39 16.43
C ASP A 86 7.74 -10.70 15.72
N ALA A 87 7.13 -10.96 14.56
CA ALA A 87 7.45 -12.11 13.72
C ALA A 87 8.65 -11.88 12.76
N GLY A 88 9.25 -10.68 12.75
CA GLY A 88 10.35 -10.34 11.83
C GLY A 88 9.96 -10.38 10.36
N VAL A 89 8.70 -10.04 10.03
CA VAL A 89 8.21 -9.96 8.65
C VAL A 89 8.35 -8.52 8.16
N PRO A 90 9.16 -8.26 7.11
CA PRO A 90 9.33 -6.91 6.59
C PRO A 90 8.04 -6.41 5.94
N PHE A 91 7.72 -5.13 6.15
CA PHE A 91 6.51 -4.55 5.62
C PHE A 91 6.70 -3.11 5.15
N THR A 92 5.86 -2.71 4.19
CA THR A 92 5.73 -1.33 3.71
C THR A 92 4.37 -0.77 4.06
N LEU A 93 4.29 0.54 4.20
CA LEU A 93 3.02 1.25 4.29
C LEU A 93 2.54 1.66 2.90
N ALA A 94 1.37 1.19 2.49
CA ALA A 94 0.74 1.54 1.22
C ALA A 94 -0.31 2.62 1.46
N PHE A 95 -0.11 3.79 0.85
CA PHE A 95 -0.93 4.98 1.06
C PHE A 95 -1.65 5.39 -0.21
N THR A 96 -2.97 5.59 -0.08
CA THR A 96 -3.82 6.07 -1.16
C THR A 96 -3.80 7.60 -1.21
N LEU A 97 -3.12 8.18 -2.20
CA LEU A 97 -3.13 9.61 -2.46
C LEU A 97 -4.49 10.04 -3.03
N THR A 98 -5.10 11.02 -2.40
CA THR A 98 -6.36 11.65 -2.81
C THR A 98 -6.16 13.14 -2.99
N ARG A 99 -7.20 13.82 -3.50
CA ARG A 99 -7.25 15.30 -3.58
C ARG A 99 -7.04 15.99 -2.23
N TYR A 100 -7.28 15.31 -1.11
CA TYR A 100 -7.40 15.94 0.21
C TYR A 100 -6.28 15.61 1.20
N ASN A 101 -5.34 14.73 0.85
CA ASN A 101 -4.40 14.17 1.83
C ASN A 101 -2.91 14.24 1.41
N ALA A 102 -2.56 15.01 0.38
CA ALA A 102 -1.16 15.20 -0.02
C ALA A 102 -0.30 15.83 1.10
N ASP A 103 -0.90 16.66 1.94
CA ASP A 103 -0.27 17.27 3.12
C ASP A 103 -0.02 16.27 4.27
N ARG A 104 -0.65 15.08 4.24
CA ARG A 104 -0.43 13.99 5.21
C ARG A 104 0.82 13.17 4.93
N LEU A 105 1.53 13.41 3.83
CA LEU A 105 2.72 12.63 3.46
C LEU A 105 3.88 12.77 4.46
N ARG A 106 3.98 13.91 5.16
CA ARG A 106 4.95 14.06 6.26
C ARG A 106 4.61 13.13 7.42
N TRP A 107 3.35 13.12 7.84
CA TRP A 107 2.87 12.21 8.88
C TRP A 107 3.11 10.75 8.51
N LEU A 108 2.83 10.37 7.25
CA LEU A 108 3.07 9.01 6.76
C LEU A 108 4.54 8.59 6.89
N TYR A 109 5.46 9.52 6.57
CA TYR A 109 6.90 9.29 6.69
C TYR A 109 7.36 9.11 8.13
N GLU A 110 6.88 9.96 9.04
CA GLU A 110 7.17 9.86 10.48
C GLU A 110 6.60 8.55 11.05
N PHE A 111 5.34 8.24 10.75
CA PHE A 111 4.67 7.02 11.18
C PHE A 111 5.36 5.75 10.65
N ALA A 112 5.83 5.75 9.40
CA ALA A 112 6.60 4.63 8.86
C ALA A 112 7.91 4.38 9.64
N ASN A 113 8.61 5.45 10.04
CA ASN A 113 9.82 5.34 10.85
C ASN A 113 9.50 4.80 12.26
N GLU A 114 8.48 5.36 12.92
CA GLU A 114 8.05 4.94 14.25
C GLU A 114 7.66 3.46 14.30
N GLU A 115 6.94 3.00 13.27
CA GLU A 115 6.49 1.61 13.19
C GLU A 115 7.58 0.66 12.64
N GLY A 116 8.72 1.17 12.18
CA GLY A 116 9.82 0.35 11.63
C GLY A 116 9.52 -0.25 10.26
N ALA A 117 8.72 0.43 9.44
CA ALA A 117 8.44 0.02 8.07
C ALA A 117 9.69 0.13 7.20
N VAL A 118 9.92 -0.85 6.30
CA VAL A 118 11.08 -0.82 5.40
C VAL A 118 10.88 0.12 4.21
N GLY A 119 9.65 0.56 3.98
CA GLY A 119 9.30 1.42 2.86
C GLY A 119 7.89 1.98 2.93
N ILE A 120 7.63 2.96 2.07
CA ILE A 120 6.33 3.55 1.82
C ILE A 120 6.05 3.45 0.32
N HIS A 121 4.84 3.03 -0.03
CA HIS A 121 4.33 3.08 -1.39
C HIS A 121 3.15 4.04 -1.45
N VAL A 122 3.32 5.15 -2.15
CA VAL A 122 2.25 6.12 -2.40
C VAL A 122 1.66 5.85 -3.77
N HIS A 123 0.37 5.53 -3.83
CA HIS A 123 -0.34 5.29 -5.08
C HIS A 123 -1.60 6.16 -5.14
N PRO A 124 -1.93 6.75 -6.31
CA PRO A 124 -3.12 7.56 -6.43
C PRO A 124 -4.40 6.72 -6.33
N LEU A 125 -5.45 7.31 -5.77
CA LEU A 125 -6.79 6.75 -5.80
C LEU A 125 -7.20 6.52 -7.26
N SER A 126 -7.37 5.25 -7.63
CA SER A 126 -7.93 4.92 -8.94
C SER A 126 -9.45 5.08 -8.90
N GLY A 127 -10.03 5.74 -9.89
CA GLY A 127 -11.49 5.81 -10.08
C GLY A 127 -12.14 4.48 -10.53
N ILE A 128 -11.57 3.34 -10.16
CA ILE A 128 -12.01 1.99 -10.57
C ILE A 128 -12.56 1.25 -9.34
N GLY A 129 -13.59 0.42 -9.53
CA GLY A 129 -14.20 -0.37 -8.47
C GLY A 129 -14.96 0.50 -7.46
N SER A 130 -15.05 0.05 -6.20
CA SER A 130 -15.78 0.75 -5.13
C SER A 130 -15.32 2.19 -4.93
N ALA A 131 -14.03 2.46 -5.13
CA ALA A 131 -13.46 3.81 -5.05
C ALA A 131 -14.07 4.77 -6.11
N GLY A 132 -14.29 4.30 -7.33
CA GLY A 132 -14.93 5.10 -8.38
C GLY A 132 -16.40 5.45 -8.09
N ILE A 133 -17.08 4.64 -7.27
CA ILE A 133 -18.48 4.87 -6.88
C ILE A 133 -18.57 5.79 -5.67
N PHE A 134 -17.73 5.56 -4.65
CA PHE A 134 -17.86 6.22 -3.35
C PHE A 134 -16.91 7.40 -3.13
N LEU A 135 -15.83 7.50 -3.93
CA LEU A 135 -14.75 8.47 -3.74
C LEU A 135 -14.35 9.18 -5.06
N SER A 136 -15.26 9.26 -6.03
CA SER A 136 -14.98 9.88 -7.34
C SER A 136 -14.50 11.34 -7.23
N ALA A 137 -15.03 12.10 -6.28
CA ALA A 137 -14.62 13.49 -6.03
C ALA A 137 -13.23 13.62 -5.36
N ALA A 138 -12.68 12.51 -4.84
CA ALA A 138 -11.39 12.46 -4.15
C ALA A 138 -10.24 12.01 -5.06
N ILE A 139 -10.50 11.73 -6.34
CA ILE A 139 -9.46 11.38 -7.32
C ILE A 139 -8.48 12.56 -7.42
N PRO A 140 -7.16 12.33 -7.20
CA PRO A 140 -6.17 13.40 -7.25
C PRO A 140 -5.97 13.90 -8.68
N ASP A 141 -5.64 15.19 -8.81
CA ASP A 141 -5.25 15.80 -10.07
C ASP A 141 -3.76 16.17 -10.09
N ASN A 142 -3.33 16.80 -11.19
CA ASN A 142 -1.93 17.15 -11.41
C ASN A 142 -1.31 18.01 -10.29
N VAL A 143 -2.11 18.78 -9.55
CA VAL A 143 -1.63 19.55 -8.39
C VAL A 143 -1.17 18.59 -7.30
N GLU A 144 -2.01 17.63 -6.91
CA GLU A 144 -1.65 16.68 -5.85
C GLU A 144 -0.46 15.79 -6.25
N PHE A 145 -0.36 15.38 -7.52
CA PHE A 145 0.82 14.64 -7.99
C PHE A 145 2.11 15.46 -7.84
N LYS A 146 2.09 16.74 -8.20
CA LYS A 146 3.26 17.62 -8.10
C LYS A 146 3.64 17.87 -6.65
N VAL A 147 2.65 18.20 -5.81
CA VAL A 147 2.85 18.42 -4.37
C VAL A 147 3.39 17.16 -3.72
N ALA A 148 2.79 15.99 -3.99
CA ALA A 148 3.26 14.72 -3.46
C ALA A 148 4.70 14.41 -3.90
N SER A 149 4.99 14.52 -5.20
CA SER A 149 6.35 14.29 -5.73
C SER A 149 7.39 15.19 -5.05
N TRP A 150 7.07 16.47 -4.92
CA TRP A 150 7.96 17.45 -4.30
C TRP A 150 8.16 17.19 -2.80
N LEU A 151 7.08 16.94 -2.06
CA LEU A 151 7.16 16.64 -0.62
C LEU A 151 7.95 15.37 -0.34
N LEU A 152 7.71 14.30 -1.11
CA LEU A 152 8.45 13.04 -0.96
C LEU A 152 9.94 13.24 -1.27
N ALA A 153 10.28 14.00 -2.32
CA ALA A 153 11.67 14.33 -2.64
C ALA A 153 12.34 15.13 -1.50
N LEU A 154 11.65 16.11 -0.91
CA LEU A 154 12.16 16.86 0.24
C LEU A 154 12.42 15.98 1.46
N LEU A 155 11.53 15.03 1.74
CA LEU A 155 11.68 14.11 2.86
C LEU A 155 12.93 13.23 2.71
N VAL A 156 13.23 12.75 1.49
CA VAL A 156 14.47 12.00 1.21
C VAL A 156 15.71 12.90 1.35
N CYS A 157 15.67 14.11 0.79
CA CYS A 157 16.81 15.04 0.86
C CYS A 157 17.17 15.43 2.31
N ASN A 158 16.15 15.66 3.15
CA ASN A 158 16.36 16.14 4.52
C ASN A 158 16.79 15.04 5.50
N ASN A 159 16.40 13.78 5.25
CA ASN A 159 16.63 12.66 6.16
C ASN A 159 17.71 11.68 5.66
N GLY A 160 18.27 11.91 4.47
CA GLY A 160 19.26 11.06 3.83
C GLY A 160 18.68 9.86 3.10
N SER A 161 19.53 9.12 2.38
CA SER A 161 19.18 7.87 1.71
C SER A 161 19.07 6.73 2.72
N GLY A 162 18.01 6.74 3.53
CA GLY A 162 17.71 5.75 4.56
C GLY A 162 16.36 5.09 4.38
N VAL A 163 15.97 4.29 5.38
CA VAL A 163 14.64 3.70 5.51
C VAL A 163 13.69 4.76 6.08
N PRO A 164 12.41 4.83 5.66
CA PRO A 164 11.75 4.01 4.65
C PRO A 164 12.13 4.36 3.21
N VAL A 165 12.33 3.35 2.36
CA VAL A 165 12.42 3.51 0.90
C VAL A 165 11.07 4.02 0.39
N ILE A 166 11.08 5.11 -0.39
CA ILE A 166 9.86 5.71 -0.94
C ILE A 166 9.65 5.26 -2.39
N THR A 167 8.47 4.71 -2.68
CA THR A 167 7.99 4.44 -4.04
C THR A 167 6.74 5.28 -4.31
N PHE A 168 6.66 5.93 -5.47
CA PHE A 168 5.53 6.76 -5.86
C PHE A 168 5.07 6.43 -7.28
N ASP A 169 3.77 6.10 -7.43
CA ASP A 169 3.15 5.88 -8.74
C ASP A 169 2.90 7.25 -9.41
N ALA A 170 3.90 7.77 -10.11
CA ALA A 170 3.84 9.10 -10.73
C ALA A 170 2.85 9.20 -11.92
N ILE A 171 2.44 8.06 -12.50
CA ILE A 171 1.51 8.00 -13.63
C ILE A 171 0.28 7.20 -13.19
N PRO A 172 -0.94 7.77 -13.24
CA PRO A 172 -2.15 7.04 -12.89
C PRO A 172 -2.37 5.84 -13.81
N ARG A 173 -2.73 4.68 -13.25
CA ARG A 173 -3.00 3.46 -14.03
C ARG A 173 -4.07 3.62 -15.11
N ALA A 174 -5.02 4.55 -14.91
CA ALA A 174 -6.05 4.87 -15.91
C ALA A 174 -5.44 5.42 -17.21
N VAL A 175 -4.38 6.22 -17.11
CA VAL A 175 -3.67 6.79 -18.28
C VAL A 175 -2.95 5.68 -19.03
N CYS A 176 -2.19 4.82 -18.33
CA CYS A 176 -1.49 3.69 -18.95
C CYS A 176 -2.44 2.75 -19.70
N ARG A 177 -3.66 2.50 -19.17
CA ARG A 177 -4.64 1.65 -19.83
C ARG A 177 -5.15 2.26 -21.14
N ALA A 178 -5.39 3.56 -21.17
CA ALA A 178 -5.86 4.25 -22.37
C ALA A 178 -4.82 4.20 -23.48
N GLU A 179 -3.54 4.41 -23.17
CA GLU A 179 -2.44 4.35 -24.14
C GLU A 179 -2.21 2.92 -24.67
N LEU A 180 -2.27 1.91 -23.80
CA LEU A 180 -2.16 0.51 -24.22
C LEU A 180 -3.29 0.10 -25.16
N LEU A 181 -4.52 0.53 -24.89
CA LEU A 181 -5.68 0.26 -25.75
C LEU A 181 -5.62 1.04 -27.07
N ALA A 182 -5.12 2.28 -27.06
CA ALA A 182 -4.91 3.07 -28.27
C ALA A 182 -3.84 2.43 -29.18
N ASN A 183 -2.73 1.96 -28.61
CA ASN A 183 -1.65 1.30 -29.35
C ASN A 183 -2.02 -0.10 -29.84
N ALA A 184 -2.93 -0.81 -29.16
CA ALA A 184 -3.45 -2.09 -29.63
C ALA A 184 -4.39 -1.95 -30.83
N ARG A 185 -5.07 -0.79 -30.99
CA ARG A 185 -5.97 -0.51 -32.13
C ARG A 185 -5.24 -0.02 -33.39
N GLY A 186 -3.96 0.35 -33.28
CA GLY A 186 -3.12 0.77 -34.42
C GLY A 186 -2.30 -0.36 -35.07
N ARG A 187 -2.52 -1.63 -34.69
CA ARG A 187 -1.86 -2.81 -35.24
C ARG A 187 -2.85 -3.82 -35.85
N CYS A 188 -3.83 -3.32 -36.59
CA CYS A 188 -4.64 -4.12 -37.52
C CYS A 188 -4.35 -3.66 -38.94
#